data_AF-A0A6A6XKB1-F1
#
_entry.id   AF-A0A6A6XKB1-F1
#
_cell.length_a   1.000
_cell.length_b   1.000
_cell.length_c   1.000
_cell.angle_alpha   90.00
_cell.angle_beta   90.00
_cell.angle_gamma   90.00
#
_symmetry.space_group_name_H-M   'P 1'
#
loop_
_entity.id
_entity.type
_entity.pdbx_description
1 polymer ?
#
loop_
_entity_poly.entity_id
_entity_poly.type
_entity_poly.pdbx_seq_one_letter_code
_entity_poly.pdbx_strand_id
1 'polypeptide(L)'
;MHYMMEERYSGVPDGWPDWAKFPSTIDFDIVLPSGTRNCQASWPNGTLPEGEFECTRAGDGKKAVQAEEKRGNGPIQEGQTLFSMTRWFGLGERRPEMSYVLGVREGRQGNVTYSGAQCVTANTNSEPTSYMTCMLGRPLDGERCHIRSYMSVDRDLVIEAFEMPGIGL
;
A
#
# COMPACT_ATOMS: atom_id res chain seq x y z
N MET A 1 -35.25 3.66 -0.42
CA MET A 1 -34.46 2.55 -1.00
C MET A 1 -33.32 2.24 -0.06
N HIS A 2 -33.35 1.08 0.58
CA HIS A 2 -32.22 0.56 1.35
C HIS A 2 -31.26 -0.06 0.34
N TYR A 3 -30.13 0.59 0.09
CA TYR A 3 -29.02 -0.03 -0.65
C TYR A 3 -28.22 -0.85 0.36
N MET A 4 -28.62 -2.10 0.57
CA MET A 4 -27.72 -3.13 1.10
C MET A 4 -27.40 -4.04 -0.08
N MET A 5 -26.34 -3.70 -0.83
CA MET A 5 -25.70 -4.66 -1.71
C MET A 5 -24.48 -5.22 -0.97
N GLU A 6 -24.53 -6.53 -0.76
CA GLU A 6 -23.50 -7.34 -0.13
C GLU A 6 -22.24 -7.41 -1.02
N GLU A 7 -21.35 -6.43 -0.89
CA GLU A 7 -19.92 -6.75 -0.97
C GLU A 7 -19.47 -7.07 0.46
N ARG A 8 -19.34 -8.37 0.78
CA ARG A 8 -19.16 -8.92 2.14
C ARG A 8 -18.01 -8.34 2.96
N TYR A 9 -17.16 -7.51 2.35
CA TYR A 9 -15.97 -6.94 2.99
C TYR A 9 -15.96 -5.42 2.97
N SER A 10 -16.45 -4.76 1.91
CA SER A 10 -16.31 -3.30 1.73
C SER A 10 -17.63 -2.54 1.92
N GLY A 11 -18.78 -3.22 1.69
CA GLY A 11 -20.10 -2.60 1.56
C GLY A 11 -20.25 -1.71 0.31
N VAL A 12 -19.24 -1.61 -0.56
CA VAL A 12 -19.21 -0.76 -1.76
C VAL A 12 -20.25 -1.28 -2.77
N PRO A 13 -21.21 -0.45 -3.21
CA PRO A 13 -22.03 -0.81 -4.36
C PRO A 13 -21.16 -0.84 -5.62
N ASP A 14 -21.29 -1.89 -6.42
CA ASP A 14 -20.83 -1.88 -7.80
C ASP A 14 -21.51 -0.70 -8.53
N GLY A 15 -20.72 0.26 -8.99
CA GLY A 15 -21.22 1.34 -9.84
C GLY A 15 -21.55 2.65 -9.12
N TRP A 16 -20.48 3.34 -8.72
CA TRP A 16 -20.51 4.79 -8.55
C TRP A 16 -20.62 5.48 -9.91
N PRO A 17 -21.43 6.53 -10.08
CA PRO A 17 -21.41 7.29 -11.32
C PRO A 17 -20.04 7.94 -11.51
N ASP A 18 -19.58 8.10 -12.76
CA ASP A 18 -18.20 8.53 -13.05
C ASP A 18 -17.81 9.85 -12.37
N TRP A 19 -18.77 10.77 -12.21
CA TRP A 19 -18.58 12.06 -11.53
C TRP A 19 -18.33 11.94 -10.01
N ALA A 20 -18.61 10.78 -9.43
CA ALA A 20 -18.46 10.48 -8.00
C ALA A 20 -17.26 9.58 -7.68
N LYS A 21 -16.53 9.14 -8.72
CA LYS A 21 -15.31 8.36 -8.52
C LYS A 21 -14.18 9.29 -8.10
N PHE A 22 -13.44 8.89 -7.09
CA PHE A 22 -12.22 9.56 -6.64
C PHE A 22 -11.06 8.56 -6.73
N PRO A 23 -9.83 9.04 -6.92
CA PRO A 23 -8.68 8.16 -6.97
C PRO A 23 -8.45 7.47 -5.62
N SER A 24 -8.06 6.22 -5.66
CA SER A 24 -7.56 5.49 -4.50
C SER A 24 -6.22 6.12 -4.07
N THR A 25 -5.97 6.18 -2.77
CA THR A 25 -4.74 6.77 -2.20
C THR A 25 -4.23 5.94 -1.03
N ILE A 26 -2.92 5.98 -0.81
CA ILE A 26 -2.27 5.46 0.40
C ILE A 26 -1.32 6.52 0.94
N ASP A 27 -1.22 6.60 2.26
CA ASP A 27 -0.31 7.48 3.00
C ASP A 27 0.09 6.78 4.29
N PHE A 28 1.38 6.47 4.43
CA PHE A 28 1.90 5.80 5.62
C PHE A 28 3.35 6.19 5.87
N ASP A 29 3.72 6.17 7.15
CA ASP A 29 5.11 6.28 7.55
C ASP A 29 5.72 4.87 7.71
N ILE A 30 6.92 4.70 7.19
CA ILE A 30 7.76 3.53 7.41
C ILE A 30 8.95 3.89 8.29
N VAL A 31 9.16 3.10 9.33
CA VAL A 31 10.29 3.24 10.25
C VAL A 31 11.40 2.29 9.81
N LEU A 32 12.49 2.86 9.29
CA LEU A 32 13.68 2.11 8.88
C LEU A 32 14.84 2.40 9.83
N PRO A 33 15.89 1.55 9.88
CA PRO A 33 17.09 1.88 10.65
C PRO A 33 17.82 3.14 10.15
N SER A 34 17.56 3.59 8.91
CA SER A 34 18.09 4.87 8.37
C SER A 34 17.22 6.09 8.70
N GLY A 35 16.15 5.89 9.47
CA GLY A 35 15.16 6.89 9.84
C GLY A 35 13.80 6.68 9.16
N THR A 36 12.83 7.50 9.58
CA THR A 36 11.46 7.42 9.07
C THR A 36 11.34 7.98 7.66
N ARG A 37 10.50 7.36 6.83
CA ARG A 37 10.10 7.83 5.50
C ARG A 37 8.58 7.88 5.41
N ASN A 38 8.05 8.85 4.67
CA ASN A 38 6.64 8.93 4.34
C ASN A 38 6.43 8.42 2.91
N CYS A 39 5.50 7.51 2.74
CA CYS A 39 5.20 6.84 1.48
C CYS A 39 3.77 7.16 1.08
N GLN A 40 3.59 7.77 -0.10
CA GLN A 40 2.29 8.16 -0.62
C GLN A 40 2.13 7.71 -2.07
N ALA A 41 0.90 7.36 -2.47
CA ALA A 41 0.57 7.18 -3.88
C ALA A 41 -0.92 7.45 -4.12
N SER A 42 -1.25 7.74 -5.38
CA SER A 42 -2.63 7.93 -5.85
C SER A 42 -2.80 7.26 -7.21
N TRP A 43 -3.91 6.54 -7.40
CA TRP A 43 -4.17 5.77 -8.62
C TRP A 43 -5.68 5.67 -8.91
N PRO A 44 -6.09 5.20 -10.10
CA PRO A 44 -7.50 5.05 -10.44
C PRO A 44 -8.25 4.14 -9.47
N ASN A 45 -9.53 4.45 -9.23
CA ASN A 45 -10.38 3.61 -8.39
C ASN A 45 -10.58 2.20 -8.98
N GLY A 46 -10.59 1.19 -8.13
CA GLY A 46 -10.74 -0.22 -8.50
C GLY A 46 -9.47 -0.86 -9.03
N THR A 47 -8.31 -0.21 -8.91
CA THR A 47 -7.03 -0.75 -9.38
C THR A 47 -5.99 -0.73 -8.26
N LEU A 48 -4.79 -1.23 -8.56
CA LEU A 48 -3.58 -0.96 -7.77
C LEU A 48 -2.60 -0.17 -8.64
N PRO A 49 -1.70 0.61 -8.03
CA PRO A 49 -0.69 1.30 -8.80
C PRO A 49 0.33 0.29 -9.34
N GLU A 50 0.75 0.47 -10.58
CA GLU A 50 1.80 -0.35 -11.18
C GLU A 50 3.18 0.25 -10.90
N GLY A 51 4.15 -0.60 -10.55
CA GLY A 51 5.54 -0.22 -10.34
C GLY A 51 5.91 0.14 -8.90
N GLU A 52 7.01 0.87 -8.77
CA GLU A 52 7.60 1.28 -7.49
C GLU A 52 7.44 2.80 -7.29
N PHE A 53 7.24 3.21 -6.05
CA PHE A 53 7.01 4.59 -5.64
C PHE A 53 8.05 5.00 -4.63
N GLU A 54 8.63 6.19 -4.80
CA GLU A 54 9.67 6.66 -3.90
C GLU A 54 9.07 7.32 -2.66
N CYS A 55 9.47 6.84 -1.48
CA CYS A 55 9.13 7.44 -0.21
C CYS A 55 10.04 8.65 0.05
N THR A 56 9.48 9.72 0.61
CA THR A 56 10.22 10.93 0.97
C THR A 56 10.67 10.85 2.42
N ARG A 57 11.70 11.61 2.82
CA ARG A 57 12.03 11.71 4.25
C ARG A 57 10.92 12.45 4.97
N ALA A 58 10.53 11.92 6.14
CA ALA A 58 9.55 12.57 6.98
C ALA A 58 10.03 14.00 7.31
N GLY A 59 9.22 15.00 6.98
CA GLY A 59 9.55 16.42 7.17
C GLY A 59 10.01 17.19 5.92
N ASP A 60 10.31 16.51 4.81
CA ASP A 60 10.75 17.20 3.57
C ASP A 60 9.59 17.93 2.85
N GLY A 61 8.34 17.72 3.27
CA GLY A 61 7.14 18.36 2.69
C GLY A 61 6.85 17.99 1.23
N LYS A 62 7.63 17.08 0.65
CA LYS A 62 7.48 16.61 -0.73
C LYS A 62 6.51 15.43 -0.77
N LYS A 63 5.54 15.49 -1.69
CA LYS A 63 4.70 14.34 -2.03
C LYS A 63 5.57 13.27 -2.67
N ALA A 64 5.33 12.01 -2.32
CA ALA A 64 5.93 10.88 -3.01
C ALA A 64 5.57 10.95 -4.50
N VAL A 65 6.57 10.74 -5.35
CA VAL A 65 6.43 10.70 -6.80
C VAL A 65 6.59 9.25 -7.21
N GLN A 66 5.83 8.79 -8.22
CA GLN A 66 6.11 7.52 -8.85
C GLN A 66 7.59 7.52 -9.24
N ALA A 67 8.36 6.55 -8.76
CA ALA A 67 9.77 6.49 -9.11
C ALA A 67 9.83 6.39 -10.63
N GLU A 68 10.63 7.24 -11.29
CA GLU A 68 10.72 7.23 -12.75
C GLU A 68 10.85 5.79 -13.21
N GLU A 69 9.96 5.38 -14.12
CA GLU A 69 9.73 4.02 -14.59
C GLU A 69 10.97 3.47 -15.31
N LYS A 70 12.05 3.23 -14.59
CA LYS A 70 13.06 2.25 -14.97
C LYS A 70 12.42 0.90 -14.71
N ARG A 71 11.58 0.47 -15.66
CA ARG A 71 11.03 -0.88 -15.77
C ARG A 71 12.05 -1.90 -15.29
N GLY A 72 11.79 -2.46 -14.11
CA GLY A 72 12.44 -3.67 -13.61
C GLY A 72 13.83 -3.43 -13.01
N ASN A 73 13.97 -3.82 -11.73
CA ASN A 73 15.24 -4.20 -11.11
C ASN A 73 16.42 -3.24 -11.30
N GLY A 74 16.14 -1.95 -11.50
CA GLY A 74 17.19 -0.94 -11.49
C GLY A 74 17.91 -0.95 -10.14
N PRO A 75 19.22 -0.65 -10.10
CA PRO A 75 19.91 -0.48 -8.84
C PRO A 75 19.24 0.66 -8.07
N ILE A 76 18.72 0.34 -6.88
CA ILE A 76 18.21 1.34 -5.94
C ILE A 76 19.39 2.17 -5.45
N GLN A 77 19.23 3.49 -5.41
CA GLN A 77 20.30 4.36 -4.95
C GLN A 77 20.44 4.31 -3.42
N GLU A 78 21.65 4.58 -2.93
CA GLU A 78 21.88 4.67 -1.49
C GLU A 78 20.96 5.72 -0.85
N GLY A 79 20.25 5.32 0.20
CA GLY A 79 19.30 6.18 0.92
C GLY A 79 17.91 6.30 0.27
N GLN A 80 17.72 5.73 -0.92
CA GLN A 80 16.41 5.66 -1.57
C GLN A 80 15.56 4.57 -0.93
N THR A 81 14.28 4.86 -0.72
CA THR A 81 13.30 3.92 -0.20
C THR A 81 12.15 3.85 -1.20
N LEU A 82 11.87 2.66 -1.70
CA LEU A 82 10.81 2.40 -2.66
C LEU A 82 9.75 1.50 -2.02
N PHE A 83 8.48 1.72 -2.36
CA PHE A 83 7.41 0.78 -2.05
C PHE A 83 6.67 0.35 -3.31
N SER A 84 6.08 -0.84 -3.28
CA SER A 84 5.26 -1.39 -4.37
C SER A 84 4.05 -2.10 -3.83
N MET A 85 3.03 -2.22 -4.67
CA MET A 85 1.78 -2.89 -4.33
C MET A 85 1.46 -3.89 -5.44
N THR A 86 1.33 -5.17 -5.07
CA THR A 86 0.91 -6.23 -6.01
C THR A 86 -0.36 -6.87 -5.50
N ARG A 87 -1.32 -7.13 -6.38
CA ARG A 87 -2.59 -7.77 -5.98
C ARG A 87 -2.35 -9.13 -5.32
N TRP A 88 -3.07 -9.39 -4.24
CA TRP A 88 -2.99 -10.66 -3.51
C TRP A 88 -4.34 -11.37 -3.47
N PHE A 89 -4.34 -12.68 -3.74
CA PHE A 89 -5.55 -13.49 -3.87
C PHE A 89 -5.64 -14.62 -2.83
N GLY A 90 -4.75 -14.64 -1.83
CA GLY A 90 -4.63 -15.76 -0.89
C GLY A 90 -5.88 -16.05 -0.04
N LEU A 91 -6.82 -15.09 0.05
CA LEU A 91 -8.07 -15.21 0.81
C LEU A 91 -9.32 -15.03 -0.09
N GLY A 92 -9.18 -15.31 -1.38
CA GLY A 92 -10.24 -15.17 -2.38
C GLY A 92 -10.23 -13.83 -3.12
N GLU A 93 -11.26 -13.62 -3.94
CA GLU A 93 -11.40 -12.40 -4.74
C GLU A 93 -11.90 -11.24 -3.89
N ARG A 94 -11.13 -10.14 -3.91
CA ARG A 94 -11.42 -8.88 -3.22
C ARG A 94 -11.09 -7.71 -4.13
N ARG A 95 -11.57 -6.51 -3.77
CA ARG A 95 -11.12 -5.27 -4.39
C ARG A 95 -9.59 -5.18 -4.28
N PRO A 96 -8.88 -4.79 -5.36
CA PRO A 96 -7.42 -4.72 -5.34
C PRO A 96 -6.88 -3.87 -4.17
N GLU A 97 -7.57 -2.80 -3.80
CA GLU A 97 -7.20 -1.89 -2.70
C GLU A 97 -7.36 -2.49 -1.31
N MET A 98 -8.03 -3.63 -1.17
CA MET A 98 -8.26 -4.31 0.10
C MET A 98 -7.43 -5.58 0.27
N SER A 99 -6.67 -5.98 -0.75
CA SER A 99 -5.92 -7.24 -0.73
C SER A 99 -4.70 -7.16 -1.65
N TYR A 100 -3.56 -6.85 -1.05
CA TYR A 100 -2.31 -6.67 -1.76
C TYR A 100 -1.11 -7.11 -0.93
N VAL A 101 0.00 -7.37 -1.62
CA VAL A 101 1.33 -7.49 -1.04
C VAL A 101 1.97 -6.12 -1.08
N LEU A 102 2.29 -5.57 0.09
CA LEU A 102 3.10 -4.36 0.23
C LEU A 102 4.57 -4.77 0.20
N GLY A 103 5.28 -4.39 -0.85
CA GLY A 103 6.72 -4.55 -0.98
C GLY A 103 7.45 -3.27 -0.59
N VAL A 104 8.60 -3.40 0.08
CA VAL A 104 9.47 -2.28 0.44
C VAL A 104 10.91 -2.65 0.08
N ARG A 105 11.62 -1.70 -0.52
CA ARG A 105 13.06 -1.79 -0.81
C ARG A 105 13.79 -0.56 -0.28
N GLU A 106 14.95 -0.75 0.34
CA GLU A 106 15.84 0.31 0.78
C GLU A 106 17.24 0.09 0.22
N GLY A 107 17.79 1.10 -0.46
CA GLY A 107 19.19 1.11 -0.90
C GLY A 107 20.12 1.54 0.23
N ARG A 108 21.17 0.74 0.45
CA ARG A 108 22.20 0.99 1.46
C ARG A 108 23.58 1.15 0.83
N GLN A 109 24.48 1.70 1.65
CA GLN A 109 25.88 1.86 1.30
C GLN A 109 26.48 0.51 0.88
N GLY A 110 27.29 0.51 -0.18
CA GLY A 110 27.99 -0.68 -0.65
C GLY A 110 27.17 -1.62 -1.53
N ASN A 111 26.21 -1.11 -2.31
CA ASN A 111 25.33 -1.89 -3.20
C ASN A 111 24.44 -2.92 -2.48
N VAL A 112 24.23 -2.74 -1.18
CA VAL A 112 23.33 -3.61 -0.41
C VAL A 112 21.90 -3.10 -0.57
N THR A 113 20.96 -3.99 -0.88
CA THR A 113 19.53 -3.65 -0.90
C THR A 113 18.80 -4.46 0.15
N TYR A 114 18.13 -3.79 1.08
CA TYR A 114 17.15 -4.47 1.93
C TYR A 114 15.82 -4.53 1.19
N SER A 115 15.18 -5.70 1.21
CA SER A 115 13.85 -5.87 0.66
C SER A 115 13.01 -6.71 1.60
N GLY A 116 11.73 -6.42 1.66
CA GLY A 116 10.76 -7.22 2.38
C GLY A 116 9.37 -7.02 1.80
N ALA A 117 8.47 -7.94 2.10
CA ALA A 117 7.10 -7.85 1.64
C ALA A 117 6.15 -8.48 2.65
N GLN A 118 4.94 -7.91 2.78
CA GLN A 118 3.92 -8.42 3.68
C GLN A 118 2.55 -8.32 3.02
N CYS A 119 1.74 -9.37 3.20
CA CYS A 119 0.34 -9.36 2.76
C CYS A 119 -0.48 -8.46 3.68
N VAL A 120 -1.26 -7.57 3.07
CA VAL A 120 -2.14 -6.61 3.72
C VAL A 120 -3.56 -6.84 3.20
N THR A 121 -4.48 -7.09 4.13
CA THR A 121 -5.92 -7.18 3.89
C THR A 121 -6.69 -6.21 4.79
N ALA A 122 -8.01 -6.14 4.58
CA ALA A 122 -8.90 -5.26 5.32
C ALA A 122 -10.13 -6.00 5.88
N ASN A 123 -10.73 -5.39 6.91
CA ASN A 123 -12.09 -5.62 7.42
C ASN A 123 -12.41 -6.99 8.03
N THR A 124 -11.38 -7.76 8.40
CA THR A 124 -11.56 -9.06 9.04
C THR A 124 -10.56 -9.23 10.17
N ASN A 125 -10.91 -8.82 11.40
CA ASN A 125 -10.02 -8.88 12.55
C ASN A 125 -9.49 -10.30 12.92
N SER A 126 -10.15 -11.35 12.45
CA SER A 126 -9.70 -12.74 12.61
C SER A 126 -8.62 -13.15 11.59
N GLU A 127 -8.42 -12.38 10.53
CA GLU A 127 -7.36 -12.59 9.56
C GLU A 127 -6.06 -11.93 10.04
N PRO A 128 -4.94 -12.67 10.11
CA PRO A 128 -3.68 -12.12 10.59
C PRO A 128 -3.14 -10.99 9.68
N THR A 129 -3.55 -10.95 8.42
CA THR A 129 -3.14 -9.94 7.45
C THR A 129 -4.04 -8.70 7.45
N SER A 130 -5.11 -8.66 8.26
CA SER A 130 -6.11 -7.59 8.20
C SER A 130 -5.68 -6.33 8.92
N TYR A 131 -4.66 -5.64 8.42
CA TYR A 131 -4.10 -4.44 9.04
C TYR A 131 -4.93 -3.18 8.81
N MET A 132 -5.91 -3.23 7.91
CA MET A 132 -6.72 -2.07 7.53
C MET A 132 -8.19 -2.25 7.91
N THR A 133 -8.80 -1.14 8.29
CA THR A 133 -10.26 -1.00 8.29
C THR A 133 -10.62 -0.07 7.14
N CYS A 134 -11.22 -0.61 6.10
CA CYS A 134 -11.77 0.14 4.98
C CYS A 134 -13.27 0.37 5.20
N MET A 135 -13.66 1.62 5.38
CA MET A 135 -15.06 2.00 5.49
C MET A 135 -15.50 2.77 4.26
N LEU A 136 -16.76 2.57 3.88
CA LEU A 136 -17.45 3.52 3.03
C LEU A 136 -17.72 4.83 3.76
N GLY A 137 -17.35 5.93 3.12
CA GLY A 137 -17.85 7.26 3.50
C GLY A 137 -19.27 7.51 2.96
N ARG A 138 -19.88 8.61 3.42
CA ARG A 138 -21.21 9.08 3.00
C ARG A 138 -21.21 9.34 1.48
N PRO A 139 -22.38 9.39 0.81
CA PRO A 139 -22.71 8.64 -0.40
C PRO A 139 -22.03 9.09 -1.69
N LEU A 140 -20.81 9.68 -1.63
CA LEU A 140 -19.83 10.15 -2.65
C LEU A 140 -18.36 10.17 -2.16
N ASP A 141 -18.06 9.72 -0.93
CA ASP A 141 -16.72 9.77 -0.32
C ASP A 141 -15.88 8.48 -0.57
N GLY A 142 -16.55 7.45 -1.11
CA GLY A 142 -16.17 6.03 -1.25
C GLY A 142 -15.28 5.43 -0.16
N GLU A 143 -14.41 4.48 -0.54
CA GLU A 143 -13.66 3.64 0.39
C GLU A 143 -12.43 4.35 0.97
N ARG A 144 -12.39 4.46 2.30
CA ARG A 144 -11.25 4.98 3.05
C ARG A 144 -10.71 3.90 3.99
N CYS A 145 -9.46 3.53 3.80
CA CYS A 145 -8.77 2.54 4.62
C CYS A 145 -7.91 3.23 5.68
N HIS A 146 -8.07 2.81 6.93
CA HIS A 146 -7.25 3.26 8.06
C HIS A 146 -6.56 2.07 8.72
N ILE A 147 -5.26 2.20 8.96
CA ILE A 147 -4.49 1.24 9.74
C ILE A 147 -4.86 1.40 11.22
N ARG A 148 -4.90 0.29 11.99
CA ARG A 148 -5.22 0.30 13.44
C ARG A 148 -6.60 0.90 13.78
N SER A 149 -7.58 0.57 12.98
CA SER A 149 -8.98 0.91 13.26
C SER A 149 -9.76 -0.34 13.70
N TYR A 150 -11.05 -0.17 14.02
CA TYR A 150 -11.84 -1.13 14.80
C TYR A 150 -12.07 -2.50 14.12
N MET A 151 -11.82 -2.63 12.81
CA MET A 151 -11.90 -3.93 12.09
C MET A 151 -10.54 -4.46 11.64
N SER A 152 -9.45 -3.79 12.00
CA SER A 152 -8.09 -4.26 11.75
C SER A 152 -7.52 -5.00 12.96
N VAL A 153 -6.48 -5.81 12.73
CA VAL A 153 -5.63 -6.34 13.79
C VAL A 153 -4.93 -5.20 14.51
N ASP A 154 -4.99 -5.18 15.84
CA ASP A 154 -4.37 -4.15 16.67
C ASP A 154 -2.87 -4.44 16.90
N ARG A 155 -2.09 -4.33 15.81
CA ARG A 155 -0.64 -4.48 15.83
C ARG A 155 0.01 -3.70 14.69
N ASP A 156 1.29 -3.39 14.86
CA ASP A 156 2.10 -2.84 13.77
C ASP A 156 2.25 -3.83 12.62
N LEU A 157 2.21 -3.30 11.40
CA LEU A 157 2.64 -4.02 10.21
C LEU A 157 4.17 -4.08 10.22
N VAL A 158 4.72 -5.25 10.54
CA VAL A 158 6.17 -5.48 10.52
C VAL A 158 6.54 -6.21 9.24
N ILE A 159 7.48 -5.66 8.49
CA ILE A 159 8.04 -6.29 7.29
C ILE A 159 9.44 -6.77 7.64
N GLU A 160 9.65 -8.09 7.59
CA GLU A 160 10.97 -8.67 7.72
C GLU A 160 11.78 -8.39 6.44
N ALA A 161 12.91 -7.72 6.60
CA ALA A 161 13.80 -7.39 5.51
C ALA A 161 14.91 -8.44 5.37
N PHE A 162 15.19 -8.84 4.13
CA PHE A 162 16.33 -9.64 3.76
C PHE A 162 17.32 -8.82 2.94
N GLU A 163 18.60 -9.12 3.13
CA GLU A 163 19.68 -8.52 2.37
C GLU A 163 19.75 -9.16 0.98
N MET A 164 19.70 -8.34 -0.06
CA MET A 164 19.99 -8.76 -1.42
C MET A 164 21.35 -8.20 -1.83
N PRO A 165 22.31 -9.06 -2.20
CA PRO A 165 23.57 -8.60 -2.75
C PRO A 165 23.28 -7.87 -4.07
N GLY A 166 23.76 -6.64 -4.19
CA GLY A 166 23.75 -5.93 -5.46
C GLY A 166 24.55 -6.73 -6.47
N ILE A 167 23.91 -7.10 -7.58
CA ILE A 167 24.61 -7.70 -8.72
C ILE A 167 25.51 -6.60 -9.27
N GLY A 168 26.76 -6.57 -8.81
CA GLY A 168 27.80 -5.75 -9.42
C GLY A 168 27.95 -6.20 -10.86
N LEU A 169 27.54 -5.33 -11.79
CA LEU A 169 27.86 -5.46 -13.21
C LEU A 169 29.31 -5.05 -13.45
#